data_AF-A0A194Q8P9-F1
#
_entry.id   AF-A0A194Q8P9-F1
#
_cell.length_a   1.000
_cell.length_b   1.000
_cell.length_c   1.000
_cell.angle_alpha   90.00
_cell.angle_beta   90.00
_cell.angle_gamma   90.00
#
_symmetry.space_group_name_H-M   'P 1'
#
loop_
_entity.id
_entity.type
_entity.pdbx_description
1 polymer ?
#
loop_
_entity_poly.entity_id
_entity_poly.type
_entity_poly.pdbx_seq_one_letter_code
_entity_poly.pdbx_strand_id
1 'polypeptide(L)'
;MMFIAEESKLDSGKYTTNSQSIQFGPWYISYDVSCILPSVCSTKVVCERDDDQFCQFCVYCKELNIPHFPDMVFPKNILNLSHASGACINFNPLDALKRVSSRVQAIEVSCAEAWQESRPDAEKKKQNFDWTFSTDYKGTLNDKIVVEPTDEKINFEVLKKKDQILFYQDLTLFEDELHDHGISKLSVKIRVMPSYWYVLLRYFLRVDDVLVRSHETRMFHMLDSNYVLREFTAKESRASDLNMPTTQMKEADDVVVFLPVKHIETEKLIINFET
;
A
#
# COMPACT_ATOMS: atom_id res chain seq x y z
N MET A 1 27.18 4.82 -14.98
CA MET A 1 26.51 5.97 -15.65
C MET A 1 25.03 5.78 -15.41
N MET A 2 24.44 6.59 -14.53
CA MET A 2 23.00 6.50 -14.19
C MET A 2 22.20 7.25 -15.25
N PHE A 3 21.20 6.59 -15.82
CA PHE A 3 20.28 7.19 -16.79
C PHE A 3 18.88 7.24 -16.16
N ILE A 4 18.28 8.42 -16.13
CA ILE A 4 16.87 8.63 -15.79
C ILE A 4 16.14 8.77 -17.12
N ALA A 5 15.10 7.98 -17.34
CA ALA A 5 14.26 8.04 -18.52
C ALA A 5 12.85 8.51 -18.13
N GLU A 6 12.36 9.54 -18.82
CA GLU A 6 10.97 10.01 -18.77
C GLU A 6 10.25 9.54 -20.03
N GLU A 7 9.19 8.75 -19.88
CA GLU A 7 8.33 8.35 -20.99
C GLU A 7 6.89 8.79 -20.71
N SER A 8 6.31 9.60 -21.59
CA SER A 8 4.87 9.91 -21.59
C SER A 8 4.13 8.94 -22.52
N LYS A 9 3.37 8.00 -21.97
CA LYS A 9 2.47 7.14 -22.77
C LYS A 9 1.06 7.72 -22.79
N LEU A 10 0.60 8.08 -23.99
CA LEU A 10 -0.79 8.47 -24.26
C LEU A 10 -1.63 7.18 -24.38
N ASP A 11 -2.32 6.83 -23.29
CA ASP A 11 -3.30 5.76 -23.32
C ASP A 11 -4.62 6.30 -23.90
N SER A 12 -5.36 5.45 -24.60
CA SER A 12 -6.51 5.79 -25.45
C SER A 12 -7.74 6.21 -24.62
N GLY A 13 -7.68 7.37 -23.96
CA GLY A 13 -8.76 7.90 -23.14
C GLY A 13 -8.29 8.85 -22.03
N LYS A 14 -8.03 10.11 -22.39
CA LYS A 14 -8.11 11.32 -21.55
C LYS A 14 -7.24 11.49 -20.29
N TYR A 15 -6.36 10.57 -19.90
CA TYR A 15 -5.53 10.77 -18.69
C TYR A 15 -4.04 10.55 -18.98
N THR A 16 -3.22 11.56 -18.65
CA THR A 16 -1.75 11.50 -18.74
C THR A 16 -1.22 10.64 -17.59
N THR A 17 -0.52 9.56 -17.92
CA THR A 17 0.24 8.79 -16.92
C THR A 17 1.63 9.40 -16.85
N ASN A 18 2.05 9.87 -15.67
CA ASN A 18 3.42 10.37 -15.47
C ASN A 18 4.26 9.20 -14.96
N SER A 19 5.32 8.87 -15.68
CA SER A 19 6.16 7.72 -15.36
C SER A 19 7.63 8.13 -15.38
N GLN A 20 8.38 7.71 -14.36
CA GLN A 20 9.83 7.86 -14.32
C GLN A 20 10.49 6.54 -13.91
N SER A 21 11.75 6.39 -14.27
CA SER A 21 12.54 5.22 -13.92
C SER A 21 14.00 5.54 -13.66
N ILE A 22 14.67 4.66 -12.92
CA ILE A 22 16.09 4.69 -12.65
C ILE A 22 16.66 3.27 -12.69
N GLN A 23 17.87 3.13 -13.26
CA GLN A 23 18.68 1.93 -13.13
C GLN A 23 19.58 2.04 -11.89
N PHE A 24 19.47 1.10 -10.95
CA PHE A 24 20.30 0.98 -9.76
C PHE A 24 20.93 -0.42 -9.70
N GLY A 25 22.19 -0.53 -10.13
CA GLY A 25 22.87 -1.83 -10.25
C GLY A 25 22.04 -2.78 -11.13
N PRO A 26 21.67 -3.99 -10.64
CA PRO A 26 20.84 -4.93 -11.38
C PRO A 26 19.33 -4.63 -11.30
N TRP A 27 18.91 -3.60 -10.56
CA TRP A 27 17.51 -3.21 -10.41
C TRP A 27 17.12 -2.11 -11.39
N TYR A 28 16.05 -2.35 -12.14
CA TYR A 28 15.26 -1.35 -12.84
C TYR A 28 14.07 -0.96 -11.96
N ILE A 29 14.05 0.29 -11.51
CA ILE A 29 13.02 0.82 -10.61
C ILE A 29 12.20 1.83 -11.39
N SER A 30 10.89 1.66 -11.42
CA SER A 30 9.98 2.56 -12.13
C SER A 30 8.71 2.81 -11.32
N TYR A 31 8.06 3.94 -11.59
CA TYR A 31 6.71 4.17 -11.12
C TYR A 31 5.83 4.77 -12.20
N ASP A 32 4.53 4.61 -12.00
CA ASP A 32 3.47 5.25 -12.76
C ASP A 32 2.57 6.05 -11.80
N VAL A 33 2.05 7.20 -12.26
CA VAL A 33 1.08 8.02 -11.53
C VAL A 33 -0.14 8.28 -12.43
N SER A 34 -1.34 8.11 -11.87
CA SER A 34 -2.60 8.41 -12.56
C SER A 34 -3.61 9.14 -11.69
N CYS A 35 -4.74 9.48 -12.31
CA CYS A 35 -5.94 9.93 -11.62
C CYS A 35 -6.62 8.79 -10.85
N ILE A 36 -7.63 9.18 -10.06
CA ILE A 36 -8.51 8.25 -9.33
C ILE A 36 -9.32 7.36 -10.29
N LEU A 37 -9.70 6.18 -9.79
CA LEU A 37 -10.59 5.23 -10.45
C LEU A 37 -11.95 5.89 -10.72
N PRO A 38 -12.46 5.87 -11.96
CA PRO A 38 -13.81 6.34 -12.23
C PRO A 38 -14.87 5.53 -11.47
N SER A 39 -15.91 6.19 -10.97
CA SER A 39 -17.02 5.55 -10.25
C SER A 39 -17.98 4.75 -11.12
N VAL A 40 -17.80 4.79 -12.45
CA VAL A 40 -18.63 4.10 -13.42
C VAL A 40 -17.78 3.53 -14.56
N CYS A 41 -18.30 2.46 -15.17
CA CYS A 41 -17.72 1.90 -16.39
C CYS A 41 -17.67 2.97 -17.51
N SER A 42 -16.47 3.21 -18.05
CA SER A 42 -16.26 4.17 -19.13
C SER A 42 -16.62 3.61 -20.51
N THR A 43 -16.66 2.27 -20.65
CA THR A 43 -16.86 1.58 -21.95
C THR A 43 -17.84 0.42 -21.80
N LYS A 44 -19.10 0.70 -21.41
CA LYS A 44 -20.14 -0.33 -21.17
C LYS A 44 -20.25 -1.36 -22.30
N VAL A 45 -20.26 -0.88 -23.56
CA VAL A 45 -20.38 -1.72 -24.76
C VAL A 45 -19.19 -2.69 -24.95
N VAL A 46 -18.00 -2.34 -24.47
CA VAL A 46 -16.79 -3.20 -24.55
C VAL A 46 -16.77 -4.14 -23.34
N CYS A 47 -17.02 -3.61 -22.14
CA CYS A 47 -17.00 -4.39 -20.90
C CYS A 47 -18.13 -5.43 -20.80
N GLU A 48 -19.16 -5.35 -21.65
CA GLU A 48 -20.23 -6.35 -21.74
C GLU A 48 -19.86 -7.55 -22.66
N ARG A 49 -18.79 -7.46 -23.46
CA ARG A 49 -18.43 -8.48 -24.47
C ARG A 49 -17.64 -9.66 -23.93
N ASP A 50 -17.23 -9.63 -22.67
CA ASP A 50 -16.43 -10.66 -21.99
C ASP A 50 -15.19 -11.10 -22.79
N ASP A 51 -14.51 -10.13 -23.41
CA ASP A 51 -13.32 -10.32 -24.26
C ASP A 51 -12.02 -9.84 -23.61
N ASP A 52 -11.96 -9.86 -22.27
CA ASP A 52 -10.83 -9.43 -21.41
C ASP A 52 -10.37 -7.98 -21.60
N GLN A 53 -11.05 -7.16 -22.42
CA GLN A 53 -10.78 -5.74 -22.61
C GLN A 53 -11.61 -4.84 -21.68
N PHE A 54 -11.64 -5.20 -20.40
CA PHE A 54 -12.37 -4.45 -19.40
C PHE A 54 -11.70 -3.10 -19.09
N CYS A 55 -12.52 -2.06 -18.89
CA CYS A 55 -12.04 -0.82 -18.30
C CYS A 55 -11.60 -1.05 -16.84
N GLN A 56 -10.76 -0.15 -16.30
CA GLN A 56 -10.22 -0.27 -14.94
C GLN A 56 -11.31 -0.48 -13.88
N PHE A 57 -12.43 0.25 -13.97
CA PHE A 57 -13.56 0.07 -13.04
C PHE A 57 -14.11 -1.36 -13.06
N CYS A 58 -14.34 -1.91 -14.26
CA CYS A 58 -14.86 -3.27 -14.40
C CYS A 58 -13.85 -4.34 -13.96
N VAL A 59 -12.55 -4.12 -14.19
CA VAL A 59 -11.49 -4.99 -13.64
C VAL A 59 -11.59 -5.04 -12.13
N TYR A 60 -11.67 -3.88 -11.46
CA TYR A 60 -11.79 -3.82 -10.01
C TYR A 60 -13.08 -4.49 -9.51
N CYS A 61 -14.23 -4.26 -10.16
CA CYS A 61 -15.49 -4.92 -9.81
C CYS A 61 -15.46 -6.45 -9.98
N LYS A 62 -14.73 -6.96 -10.97
CA LYS A 62 -14.61 -8.41 -11.23
C LYS A 62 -13.65 -9.08 -10.26
N GLU A 63 -12.54 -8.42 -9.96
CA GLU A 63 -11.45 -8.97 -9.15
C GLU A 63 -11.65 -8.79 -7.64
N LEU A 64 -12.41 -7.78 -7.21
CA LEU A 64 -12.62 -7.48 -5.80
C LEU A 64 -14.04 -7.87 -5.36
N ASN A 65 -14.12 -8.68 -4.31
CA ASN A 65 -15.39 -9.05 -3.68
C ASN A 65 -15.65 -8.20 -2.43
N ILE A 66 -15.78 -6.88 -2.62
CA ILE A 66 -16.07 -5.90 -1.55
C ILE A 66 -17.30 -5.06 -1.92
N PRO A 67 -18.12 -4.62 -0.94
CA PRO A 67 -19.40 -3.95 -1.21
C PRO A 67 -19.24 -2.55 -1.81
N HIS A 68 -18.15 -1.87 -1.51
CA HIS A 68 -17.76 -0.58 -2.08
C HIS A 68 -16.24 -0.45 -2.07
N PHE A 69 -15.71 0.44 -2.92
CA PHE A 69 -14.29 0.80 -2.98
C PHE A 69 -13.99 1.97 -2.04
N PRO A 70 -12.72 2.16 -1.65
CA PRO A 70 -12.28 3.42 -1.06
C PRO A 70 -12.69 4.63 -1.91
N ASP A 71 -12.96 5.77 -1.27
CA ASP A 71 -13.31 7.03 -1.95
C ASP A 71 -12.34 7.39 -3.09
N MET A 72 -11.05 7.15 -2.87
CA MET A 72 -9.98 7.45 -3.81
C MET A 72 -9.10 6.22 -4.01
N VAL A 73 -9.32 5.48 -5.09
CA VAL A 73 -8.40 4.41 -5.56
C VAL A 73 -7.58 4.92 -6.73
N PHE A 74 -6.27 4.73 -6.73
CA PHE A 74 -5.39 5.16 -7.82
C PHE A 74 -4.89 3.97 -8.64
N PRO A 75 -5.66 3.46 -9.62
CA PRO A 75 -5.47 2.13 -10.18
C PRO A 75 -4.14 1.93 -10.91
N LYS A 76 -3.55 3.01 -11.45
CA LYS A 76 -2.23 2.97 -12.12
C LYS A 76 -1.13 3.64 -11.30
N ASN A 77 -1.36 3.93 -10.01
CA ASN A 77 -0.26 4.24 -9.11
C ASN A 77 0.47 2.93 -8.78
N ILE A 78 1.53 2.67 -9.54
CA ILE A 78 2.29 1.42 -9.47
C ILE A 78 3.74 1.75 -9.19
N LEU A 79 4.32 1.13 -8.17
CA LEU A 79 5.77 1.10 -7.98
C LEU A 79 6.27 -0.29 -8.35
N ASN A 80 7.22 -0.36 -9.27
CA ASN A 80 7.76 -1.61 -9.80
C ASN A 80 9.28 -1.66 -9.64
N LEU A 81 9.78 -2.73 -9.01
CA LEU A 81 11.20 -3.03 -8.87
C LEU A 81 11.48 -4.34 -9.58
N SER A 82 12.09 -4.27 -10.75
CA SER A 82 12.45 -5.43 -11.55
C SER A 82 13.96 -5.65 -11.51
N HIS A 83 14.38 -6.85 -11.15
CA HIS A 83 15.78 -7.25 -11.14
C HIS A 83 16.18 -7.88 -12.48
N ALA A 84 17.45 -7.78 -12.87
CA ALA A 84 17.98 -8.35 -14.11
C ALA A 84 17.79 -9.89 -14.22
N SER A 85 17.65 -10.61 -13.10
CA SER A 85 17.31 -12.04 -13.08
C SER A 85 15.84 -12.31 -13.48
N GLY A 86 15.01 -11.28 -13.57
CA GLY A 86 13.56 -11.36 -13.75
C GLY A 86 12.77 -11.40 -12.45
N ALA A 87 13.41 -11.37 -11.27
CA ALA A 87 12.71 -11.17 -10.00
C ALA A 87 12.00 -9.81 -9.97
N CYS A 88 10.78 -9.77 -9.42
CA CYS A 88 9.94 -8.57 -9.46
C CYS A 88 9.21 -8.36 -8.13
N ILE A 89 9.25 -7.11 -7.65
CA ILE A 89 8.45 -6.62 -6.53
C ILE A 89 7.57 -5.50 -7.05
N ASN A 90 6.26 -5.69 -6.96
CA ASN A 90 5.27 -4.74 -7.44
C ASN A 90 4.40 -4.26 -6.29
N PHE A 91 4.09 -2.97 -6.26
CA PHE A 91 3.13 -2.37 -5.33
C PHE A 91 2.01 -1.75 -6.14
N ASN A 92 0.80 -2.28 -6.00
CA ASN A 92 -0.39 -1.79 -6.68
C ASN A 92 -1.63 -1.85 -5.76
N PRO A 93 -2.64 -0.99 -6.00
CA PRO A 93 -3.83 -0.94 -5.15
C PRO A 93 -4.72 -2.19 -5.28
N LEU A 94 -4.77 -2.82 -6.45
CA LEU A 94 -5.67 -3.95 -6.69
C LEU A 94 -5.30 -5.13 -5.79
N ASP A 95 -4.03 -5.52 -5.77
CA ASP A 95 -3.53 -6.60 -4.92
C ASP A 95 -3.62 -6.25 -3.45
N ALA A 96 -3.41 -4.97 -3.10
CA ALA A 96 -3.57 -4.49 -1.74
C ALA A 96 -5.03 -4.60 -1.26
N LEU A 97 -6.00 -4.29 -2.13
CA LEU A 97 -7.43 -4.41 -1.85
C LEU A 97 -7.92 -5.86 -1.86
N LYS A 98 -7.30 -6.76 -2.64
CA LYS A 98 -7.52 -8.21 -2.55
C LYS A 98 -7.17 -8.77 -1.17
N ARG A 99 -6.24 -8.12 -0.45
CA ARG A 99 -5.84 -8.47 0.92
C ARG A 99 -6.75 -7.85 1.98
N VAL A 100 -7.64 -6.90 1.63
CA VAL A 100 -8.64 -6.40 2.56
C VAL A 100 -9.55 -7.56 2.93
N SER A 101 -9.37 -8.01 4.15
CA SER A 101 -10.05 -9.18 4.65
C SER A 101 -11.47 -8.80 5.02
N SER A 102 -12.44 -9.69 4.80
CA SER A 102 -13.76 -9.65 5.44
C SER A 102 -13.71 -9.95 6.96
N ARG A 103 -12.63 -9.57 7.64
CA ARG A 103 -12.33 -9.86 9.06
C ARG A 103 -13.11 -8.91 9.97
N VAL A 104 -14.38 -9.19 10.21
CA VAL A 104 -15.17 -8.55 11.29
C VAL A 104 -15.24 -9.47 12.50
N GLN A 105 -14.16 -9.63 13.25
CA GLN A 105 -14.24 -10.26 14.57
C GLN A 105 -13.66 -9.40 15.71
N ALA A 106 -12.82 -8.40 15.43
CA ALA A 106 -12.15 -7.65 16.51
C ALA A 106 -12.72 -6.24 16.75
N ILE A 107 -13.19 -5.52 15.72
CA ILE A 107 -13.65 -4.12 15.86
C ILE A 107 -15.11 -4.05 16.35
N GLU A 108 -15.88 -5.12 16.13
CA GLU A 108 -17.31 -5.18 16.42
C GLU A 108 -17.62 -5.08 17.92
N VAL A 109 -16.72 -5.52 18.81
CA VAL A 109 -16.99 -5.57 20.25
C VAL A 109 -16.87 -4.19 20.93
N SER A 110 -16.20 -3.20 20.32
CA SER A 110 -16.08 -1.84 20.90
C SER A 110 -16.82 -0.75 20.15
N CYS A 111 -17.05 -0.89 18.84
CA CYS A 111 -17.80 0.11 18.06
C CYS A 111 -19.30 -0.15 17.97
N ALA A 112 -19.76 -1.40 18.15
CA ALA A 112 -21.20 -1.69 18.06
C ALA A 112 -22.00 -1.00 19.16
N GLU A 113 -21.48 -0.90 20.38
CA GLU A 113 -22.16 -0.25 21.51
C GLU A 113 -22.33 1.27 21.26
N ALA A 114 -21.29 1.96 20.77
CA ALA A 114 -21.35 3.40 20.52
C ALA A 114 -22.16 3.79 19.25
N TRP A 115 -22.12 2.96 18.20
CA TRP A 115 -22.89 3.22 16.97
C TRP A 115 -24.36 2.81 17.06
N GLN A 116 -24.72 1.76 17.82
CA GLN A 116 -26.11 1.31 17.98
C GLN A 116 -26.98 2.29 18.77
N GLU A 117 -26.40 3.06 19.69
CA GLU A 117 -27.14 4.11 20.42
C GLU A 117 -27.68 5.21 19.49
N SER A 118 -27.12 5.37 18.28
CA SER A 118 -27.52 6.43 17.36
C SER A 118 -28.67 6.07 16.40
N ARG A 119 -28.98 4.78 16.17
CA ARG A 119 -30.03 4.35 15.21
C ARG A 119 -30.67 2.99 15.56
N PRO A 120 -31.82 2.96 16.24
CA PRO A 120 -32.44 1.72 16.72
C PRO A 120 -33.13 0.85 15.64
N ASP A 121 -33.17 1.27 14.37
CA ASP A 121 -34.12 0.70 13.37
C ASP A 121 -33.47 0.03 12.13
N ALA A 122 -32.21 -0.39 12.22
CA ALA A 122 -31.50 -1.00 11.08
C ALA A 122 -31.38 -2.53 11.18
N GLU A 123 -32.50 -3.25 11.06
CA GLU A 123 -32.51 -4.70 10.82
C GLU A 123 -32.14 -5.00 9.35
N LYS A 124 -30.86 -4.94 9.02
CA LYS A 124 -30.30 -5.66 7.86
C LYS A 124 -29.25 -6.61 8.39
N LYS A 125 -29.31 -7.89 7.97
CA LYS A 125 -28.20 -8.84 8.15
C LYS A 125 -26.96 -8.23 7.48
N LYS A 126 -26.15 -7.52 8.27
CA LYS A 126 -24.95 -6.85 7.79
C LYS A 126 -24.00 -7.95 7.36
N GLN A 127 -23.68 -7.98 6.07
CA GLN A 127 -22.55 -8.74 5.60
C GLN A 127 -21.33 -8.11 6.29
N ASN A 128 -20.61 -8.93 7.04
CA ASN A 128 -19.47 -8.56 7.86
C ASN A 128 -18.33 -8.05 6.95
N PHE A 129 -18.33 -6.76 6.63
CA PHE A 129 -17.32 -6.08 5.83
C PHE A 129 -16.46 -5.14 6.68
N ASP A 130 -15.15 -5.18 6.45
CA ASP A 130 -14.23 -4.22 7.03
C ASP A 130 -14.23 -2.91 6.22
N TRP A 131 -15.06 -1.97 6.65
CA TRP A 131 -15.16 -0.62 6.09
C TRP A 131 -13.89 0.23 6.32
N THR A 132 -12.93 -0.26 7.10
CA THR A 132 -11.66 0.43 7.32
C THR A 132 -10.64 0.12 6.23
N PHE A 133 -10.90 -0.84 5.34
CA PHE A 133 -9.96 -1.30 4.32
C PHE A 133 -8.61 -1.74 4.90
N SER A 134 -8.60 -2.36 6.09
CA SER A 134 -7.37 -2.83 6.71
C SER A 134 -6.72 -3.92 5.87
N THR A 135 -5.45 -3.71 5.50
CA THR A 135 -4.68 -4.63 4.66
C THR A 135 -3.33 -4.92 5.28
N ASP A 136 -2.92 -6.19 5.22
CA ASP A 136 -1.58 -6.66 5.60
C ASP A 136 -0.67 -6.84 4.36
N TYR A 137 -1.03 -6.20 3.24
CA TYR A 137 -0.27 -6.25 2.00
C TYR A 137 1.19 -5.85 2.21
N LYS A 138 2.11 -6.69 1.70
CA LYS A 138 3.57 -6.54 1.83
C LYS A 138 4.28 -6.34 0.48
N GLY A 139 3.53 -5.97 -0.57
CA GLY A 139 3.98 -6.01 -1.95
C GLY A 139 3.71 -7.36 -2.63
N THR A 140 3.51 -7.33 -3.94
CA THR A 140 3.31 -8.49 -4.80
C THR A 140 4.68 -8.97 -5.30
N LEU A 141 5.00 -10.23 -5.04
CA LEU A 141 6.24 -10.88 -5.45
C LEU A 141 5.94 -11.87 -6.59
N ASN A 142 6.87 -12.04 -7.52
CA ASN A 142 6.81 -13.17 -8.45
C ASN A 142 7.53 -14.41 -7.92
N ASP A 143 7.44 -15.50 -8.68
CA ASP A 143 7.99 -16.82 -8.40
C ASP A 143 9.53 -16.89 -8.32
N LYS A 144 10.22 -15.85 -8.80
CA LYS A 144 11.68 -15.72 -8.74
C LYS A 144 12.20 -15.19 -7.41
N ILE A 145 11.33 -14.92 -6.44
CA ILE A 145 11.69 -14.45 -5.10
C ILE A 145 11.30 -15.50 -4.07
N VAL A 146 12.28 -16.02 -3.34
CA VAL A 146 12.06 -16.94 -2.22
C VAL A 146 12.06 -16.13 -0.93
N VAL A 147 11.03 -16.33 -0.11
CA VAL A 147 10.87 -15.65 1.17
C VAL A 147 11.35 -16.55 2.29
N GLU A 148 12.33 -16.09 3.07
CA GLU A 148 12.90 -16.82 4.20
C GLU A 148 12.82 -15.98 5.48
N PRO A 149 12.40 -16.54 6.63
CA PRO A 149 12.43 -15.81 7.89
C PRO A 149 13.87 -15.48 8.31
N THR A 150 14.05 -14.33 8.97
CA THR A 150 15.38 -13.92 9.46
C THR A 150 15.29 -13.09 10.74
N ASP A 151 16.35 -13.10 11.53
CA ASP A 151 16.54 -12.17 12.66
C ASP A 151 17.34 -10.92 12.27
N GLU A 152 17.79 -10.82 11.01
CA GLU A 152 18.56 -9.68 10.51
C GLU A 152 17.68 -8.44 10.39
N LYS A 153 18.10 -7.33 11.01
CA LYS A 153 17.35 -6.07 11.04
C LYS A 153 17.92 -5.04 10.07
N ILE A 154 17.05 -4.16 9.60
CA ILE A 154 17.46 -3.02 8.78
C ILE A 154 18.36 -2.10 9.61
N ASN A 155 19.57 -1.83 9.13
CA ASN A 155 20.49 -0.92 9.80
C ASN A 155 20.07 0.55 9.57
N PHE A 156 19.30 1.10 10.51
CA PHE A 156 18.85 2.50 10.47
C PHE A 156 19.98 3.54 10.55
N GLU A 157 21.19 3.19 10.98
CA GLU A 157 22.32 4.13 10.98
C GLU A 157 22.73 4.50 9.56
N VAL A 158 22.63 3.55 8.62
CA VAL A 158 22.87 3.81 7.19
C VAL A 158 21.83 4.79 6.66
N LEU A 159 20.56 4.66 7.09
CA LEU A 159 19.45 5.51 6.67
C LEU A 159 19.54 6.96 7.19
N LYS A 160 20.34 7.22 8.24
CA LYS A 160 20.55 8.56 8.81
C LYS A 160 21.65 9.35 8.10
N LYS A 161 22.46 8.70 7.26
CA LYS A 161 23.51 9.37 6.50
C LYS A 161 22.89 10.37 5.52
N LYS A 162 23.50 11.55 5.42
CA LYS A 162 23.04 12.62 4.52
C LYS A 162 23.62 12.45 3.12
N ASP A 163 23.33 11.31 2.51
CA ASP A 163 23.69 11.05 1.12
C ASP A 163 22.66 11.68 0.18
N GLN A 164 23.07 11.99 -1.05
CA GLN A 164 22.18 12.53 -2.07
C GLN A 164 21.13 11.48 -2.46
N ILE A 165 19.85 11.88 -2.43
CA ILE A 165 18.76 11.05 -2.95
C ILE A 165 18.82 11.12 -4.49
N LEU A 166 19.00 9.97 -5.13
CA LEU A 166 19.10 9.85 -6.58
C LEU A 166 17.72 9.71 -7.23
N PHE A 167 16.80 9.06 -6.52
CA PHE A 167 15.42 8.85 -6.97
C PHE A 167 14.50 8.81 -5.76
N TYR A 168 13.37 9.49 -5.85
CA TYR A 168 12.35 9.54 -4.82
C TYR A 168 10.98 9.54 -5.44
N GLN A 169 10.08 8.75 -4.88
CA GLN A 169 8.66 8.86 -5.18
C GLN A 169 7.82 8.48 -3.96
N ASP A 170 6.68 9.15 -3.80
CA ASP A 170 5.62 8.85 -2.83
C ASP A 170 4.32 8.64 -3.63
N LEU A 171 3.74 7.44 -3.57
CA LEU A 171 2.53 7.08 -4.29
C LEU A 171 1.43 6.71 -3.29
N THR A 172 0.30 7.41 -3.33
CA THR A 172 -0.93 6.94 -2.68
C THR A 172 -1.56 5.84 -3.55
N LEU A 173 -1.80 4.66 -2.99
CA LEU A 173 -2.46 3.55 -3.68
C LEU A 173 -3.98 3.66 -3.54
N PHE A 174 -4.46 3.87 -2.31
CA PHE A 174 -5.84 4.24 -2.04
C PHE A 174 -5.97 5.09 -0.78
N GLU A 175 -7.08 5.82 -0.67
CA GLU A 175 -7.45 6.66 0.45
C GLU A 175 -8.98 6.69 0.60
N ASP A 176 -9.46 6.74 1.84
CA ASP A 176 -10.87 6.81 2.22
C ASP A 176 -11.03 7.70 3.45
N GLU A 177 -12.05 8.56 3.46
CA GLU A 177 -12.31 9.51 4.55
C GLU A 177 -13.26 8.93 5.61
N LEU A 178 -13.65 7.66 5.47
CA LEU A 178 -14.50 6.93 6.40
C LEU A 178 -15.82 7.68 6.69
N HIS A 179 -16.38 8.35 5.69
CA HIS A 179 -17.53 9.26 5.82
C HIS A 179 -17.30 10.38 6.86
N ASP A 180 -16.16 11.07 6.78
CA ASP A 180 -15.74 12.14 7.70
C ASP A 180 -15.48 11.69 9.15
N HIS A 181 -15.34 10.37 9.38
CA HIS A 181 -15.06 9.80 10.71
C HIS A 181 -13.61 9.33 10.88
N GLY A 182 -12.73 9.71 9.97
CA GLY A 182 -11.31 9.41 10.08
C GLY A 182 -10.59 9.40 8.75
N ILE A 183 -9.58 8.54 8.65
CA ILE A 183 -8.84 8.31 7.41
C ILE A 183 -8.35 6.87 7.35
N SER A 184 -8.48 6.25 6.19
CA SER A 184 -7.81 5.01 5.82
C SER A 184 -6.97 5.27 4.57
N LYS A 185 -5.67 5.03 4.65
CA LYS A 185 -4.73 5.37 3.57
C LYS A 185 -3.66 4.33 3.42
N LEU A 186 -3.42 3.90 2.19
CA LEU A 186 -2.27 3.09 1.83
C LEU A 186 -1.39 3.87 0.86
N SER A 187 -0.13 4.08 1.22
CA SER A 187 0.87 4.68 0.33
C SER A 187 2.19 3.93 0.32
N VAL A 188 2.94 4.04 -0.77
CA VAL A 188 4.27 3.47 -0.93
C VAL A 188 5.28 4.56 -1.29
N LYS A 189 6.36 4.63 -0.52
CA LYS A 189 7.46 5.57 -0.72
C LYS A 189 8.73 4.82 -1.08
N ILE A 190 9.49 5.30 -2.05
CA ILE A 190 10.80 4.77 -2.40
C ILE A 190 11.88 5.86 -2.35
N ARG A 191 13.06 5.49 -1.86
CA ARG A 191 14.29 6.29 -1.91
C ARG A 191 15.40 5.42 -2.48
N VAL A 192 16.06 5.88 -3.54
CA VAL A 192 17.28 5.29 -4.06
C VAL A 192 18.44 6.21 -3.71
N MET A 193 19.39 5.67 -2.96
CA MET A 193 20.66 6.30 -2.60
C MET A 193 21.79 5.68 -3.43
N PRO A 194 23.02 6.24 -3.39
CA PRO A 194 24.14 5.69 -4.17
C PRO A 194 24.50 4.24 -3.83
N SER A 195 24.22 3.77 -2.62
CA SER A 195 24.63 2.45 -2.11
C SER A 195 23.47 1.53 -1.72
N TYR A 196 22.23 2.00 -1.73
CA TYR A 196 21.07 1.19 -1.36
C TYR A 196 19.78 1.81 -1.92
N TRP A 197 18.71 1.02 -1.96
CA TRP A 197 17.35 1.55 -2.03
C TRP A 197 16.54 1.12 -0.81
N TYR A 198 15.54 1.93 -0.48
CA TYR A 198 14.64 1.71 0.64
C TYR A 198 13.20 2.02 0.24
N VAL A 199 12.28 1.11 0.56
CA VAL A 199 10.84 1.24 0.35
C VAL A 199 10.11 1.23 1.69
N LEU A 200 9.12 2.10 1.83
CA LEU A 200 8.16 2.09 2.92
C LEU A 200 6.75 2.04 2.32
N LEU A 201 6.12 0.88 2.40
CA LEU A 201 4.68 0.72 2.19
C LEU A 201 4.00 0.89 3.55
N ARG A 202 3.08 1.84 3.67
CA ARG A 202 2.38 2.13 4.92
C ARG A 202 0.88 2.18 4.69
N TYR A 203 0.19 1.28 5.38
CA TYR A 203 -1.22 1.44 5.70
C TYR A 203 -1.35 2.25 6.99
N PHE A 204 -2.20 3.26 6.97
CA PHE A 204 -2.53 4.10 8.12
C PHE A 204 -4.03 4.20 8.25
N LEU A 205 -4.52 3.95 9.46
CA LEU A 205 -5.93 4.04 9.83
C LEU A 205 -6.04 4.89 11.09
N ARG A 206 -6.88 5.91 11.02
CA ARG A 206 -7.37 6.65 12.18
C ARG A 206 -8.89 6.61 12.11
N VAL A 207 -9.52 6.06 13.13
CA VAL A 207 -10.95 6.23 13.37
C VAL A 207 -11.07 7.19 14.52
N ASP A 208 -11.67 8.36 14.27
CA ASP A 208 -11.67 9.48 15.20
C ASP A 208 -12.26 9.03 16.56
N ASP A 209 -11.53 9.37 17.63
CA ASP A 209 -11.84 9.02 19.03
C ASP A 209 -11.97 7.51 19.35
N VAL A 210 -11.67 6.61 18.41
CA VAL A 210 -11.77 5.16 18.58
C VAL A 210 -10.39 4.51 18.63
N LEU A 211 -9.69 4.47 17.49
CA LEU A 211 -8.42 3.77 17.37
C LEU A 211 -7.52 4.36 16.29
N VAL A 212 -6.23 4.09 16.44
CA VAL A 212 -5.22 4.40 15.44
C VAL A 212 -4.40 3.12 15.18
N ARG A 213 -4.25 2.76 13.91
CA ARG A 213 -3.55 1.56 13.47
C ARG A 213 -2.61 1.92 12.32
N SER A 214 -1.47 1.24 12.26
CA SER A 214 -0.57 1.31 11.12
C SER A 214 0.07 -0.04 10.84
N HIS A 215 0.05 -0.44 9.57
CA HIS A 215 0.83 -1.57 9.08
C HIS A 215 1.93 -1.03 8.16
N GLU A 216 3.18 -1.27 8.52
CA GLU A 216 4.35 -0.77 7.80
C GLU A 216 5.15 -1.95 7.25
N THR A 217 5.31 -2.03 5.93
CA THR A 217 6.27 -2.92 5.29
C THR A 217 7.46 -2.08 4.82
N ARG A 218 8.62 -2.33 5.43
CA ARG A 218 9.89 -1.72 5.04
C ARG A 218 10.66 -2.73 4.20
N MET A 219 11.18 -2.31 3.05
CA MET A 219 12.12 -3.10 2.29
C MET A 219 13.44 -2.35 2.12
N PHE A 220 14.55 -3.04 2.30
CA PHE A 220 15.89 -2.48 2.20
C PHE A 220 16.78 -3.41 1.40
N HIS A 221 17.51 -2.83 0.45
CA HIS A 221 18.51 -3.55 -0.34
C HIS A 221 19.76 -2.71 -0.46
N MET A 222 20.88 -3.27 -0.01
CA MET A 222 22.21 -2.72 -0.23
C MET A 222 22.75 -3.20 -1.58
N LEU A 223 23.46 -2.31 -2.28
CA LEU A 223 24.16 -2.65 -3.52
C LEU A 223 25.05 -3.90 -3.29
N ASP A 224 25.10 -4.77 -4.30
CA ASP A 224 25.84 -6.03 -4.29
C ASP A 224 25.33 -7.12 -3.31
N SER A 225 24.24 -6.86 -2.58
CA SER A 225 23.52 -7.91 -1.85
C SER A 225 22.73 -8.81 -2.81
N ASN A 226 22.59 -10.10 -2.50
CA ASN A 226 21.76 -11.05 -3.24
C ASN A 226 20.32 -11.18 -2.68
N TYR A 227 19.97 -10.38 -1.68
CA TYR A 227 18.64 -10.37 -1.08
C TYR A 227 18.15 -8.96 -0.77
N VAL A 228 16.85 -8.86 -0.51
CA VAL A 228 16.19 -7.68 0.06
C VAL A 228 15.74 -8.04 1.48
N LEU A 229 16.03 -7.21 2.48
CA LEU A 229 15.42 -7.33 3.79
C LEU A 229 14.02 -6.75 3.75
N ARG A 230 13.04 -7.49 4.24
CA ARG A 230 11.65 -7.05 4.43
C ARG A 230 11.30 -7.11 5.91
N GLU A 231 10.86 -6.00 6.47
CA GLU A 231 10.36 -5.92 7.85
C GLU A 231 8.92 -5.43 7.84
N PHE A 232 7.99 -6.26 8.32
CA PHE A 232 6.60 -5.92 8.53
C PHE A 232 6.36 -5.59 10.00
N THR A 233 5.72 -4.46 10.28
CA THR A 233 5.32 -4.06 11.64
C THR A 233 3.86 -3.67 11.66
N ALA A 234 3.06 -4.31 12.53
CA ALA A 234 1.70 -3.88 12.84
C ALA A 234 1.69 -3.16 14.19
N LYS A 235 1.18 -1.93 14.21
CA LYS A 235 1.05 -1.08 15.39
C LYS A 235 -0.39 -0.66 15.56
N GLU A 236 -0.85 -0.59 16.80
CA GLU A 236 -2.23 -0.21 17.10
C GLU A 236 -2.38 0.30 18.51
N SER A 237 -3.18 1.35 18.69
CA SER A 237 -3.63 1.83 20.00
C SER A 237 -5.07 2.30 19.92
N ARG A 238 -5.78 2.29 21.05
CA ARG A 238 -7.00 3.09 21.18
C ARG A 238 -6.63 4.57 21.16
N ALA A 239 -7.51 5.41 20.63
CA ALA A 239 -7.31 6.86 20.62
C ALA A 239 -7.17 7.40 22.06
N SER A 240 -7.95 6.86 23.00
CA SER A 240 -7.90 7.19 24.43
C SER A 240 -6.53 6.98 25.07
N ASP A 241 -5.76 6.01 24.58
CA ASP A 241 -4.50 5.60 25.22
C ASP A 241 -3.31 6.42 24.71
N LEU A 242 -3.48 7.15 23.59
CA LEU A 242 -2.41 7.92 22.96
C LEU A 242 -2.15 9.26 23.64
N ASN A 243 -3.04 9.72 24.55
CA ASN A 243 -2.96 11.02 25.23
C ASN A 243 -2.61 12.18 24.28
N MET A 244 -3.08 12.09 23.04
CA MET A 244 -2.83 13.06 21.97
C MET A 244 -4.19 13.41 21.35
N PRO A 245 -4.50 14.70 21.15
CA PRO A 245 -5.76 15.09 20.52
C PRO A 245 -5.75 14.77 19.03
N THR A 246 -6.91 14.41 18.48
CA THR A 246 -7.11 14.07 17.05
C THR A 246 -6.62 15.18 16.10
N THR A 247 -6.67 16.44 16.54
CA THR A 247 -6.15 17.61 15.79
C THR A 247 -4.63 17.59 15.56
N GLN A 248 -3.88 16.81 16.36
CA GLN A 248 -2.44 16.58 16.20
C GLN A 248 -2.14 15.31 15.40
N MET A 249 -3.15 14.46 15.13
CA MET A 249 -3.01 13.21 14.38
C MET A 249 -3.37 13.40 12.90
N LYS A 250 -2.83 14.44 12.25
CA LYS A 250 -3.19 14.76 10.86
C LYS A 250 -2.58 13.76 9.89
N GLU A 251 -1.29 13.52 10.06
CA GLU A 251 -0.53 12.61 9.21
C GLU A 251 -0.09 11.38 10.00
N ALA A 252 0.16 10.29 9.27
CA ALA A 252 0.66 9.06 9.89
C ALA A 252 1.96 9.29 10.68
N ASP A 253 2.86 10.13 10.17
CA ASP A 253 4.14 10.42 10.82
C ASP A 253 4.00 11.14 12.17
N ASP A 254 2.87 11.82 12.43
CA ASP A 254 2.62 12.52 13.70
C ASP A 254 2.35 11.55 14.85
N VAL A 255 1.75 10.38 14.56
CA VAL A 255 1.20 9.47 15.58
C VAL A 255 1.85 8.08 15.60
N VAL A 256 2.35 7.58 14.47
CA VAL A 256 2.87 6.20 14.34
C VAL A 256 4.04 5.90 15.27
N VAL A 257 4.79 6.92 15.69
CA VAL A 257 5.90 6.78 16.66
C VAL A 257 5.43 6.48 18.08
N PHE A 258 4.18 6.80 18.43
CA PHE A 258 3.59 6.57 19.75
C PHE A 258 2.79 5.25 19.82
N LEU A 259 2.50 4.63 18.68
CA LEU A 259 1.73 3.39 18.63
C LEU A 259 2.56 2.20 19.13
N PRO A 260 2.04 1.37 20.05
CA PRO A 260 2.72 0.16 20.47
C PRO A 260 2.71 -0.88 19.34
N VAL A 261 3.85 -1.55 19.17
CA VAL A 261 4.00 -2.64 18.21
C VAL A 261 3.24 -3.87 18.72
N LYS A 262 2.30 -4.36 17.92
CA LYS A 262 1.51 -5.58 18.18
C LYS A 262 2.12 -6.81 17.53
N HIS A 263 2.75 -6.63 16.37
CA HIS A 263 3.36 -7.72 15.61
C HIS A 263 4.56 -7.20 14.82
N ILE A 264 5.62 -8.00 14.77
CA ILE A 264 6.78 -7.77 13.92
C ILE A 264 7.16 -9.07 13.22
N GLU A 265 7.52 -8.97 11.97
CA GLU A 265 7.98 -10.08 11.15
C GLU A 265 9.10 -9.59 10.25
N THR A 266 10.16 -10.39 10.13
CA THR A 266 11.35 -10.02 9.37
C THR A 266 11.75 -11.18 8.47
N GLU A 267 11.96 -10.86 7.20
CA GLU A 267 12.14 -11.83 6.13
C GLU A 267 13.27 -11.36 5.19
N LYS A 268 13.98 -12.33 4.60
CA LYS A 268 14.84 -12.13 3.43
C LYS A 268 14.06 -12.53 2.19
N LEU A 269 14.08 -11.65 1.19
CA LEU A 269 13.63 -11.94 -0.15
C LEU A 269 14.87 -12.33 -0.96
N ILE A 270 15.14 -13.64 -1.05
CA ILE A 270 16.27 -14.19 -1.79
C ILE A 270 15.92 -14.17 -3.28
N ILE A 271 16.78 -13.54 -4.08
CA ILE A 271 16.62 -13.48 -5.53
C ILE A 271 17.11 -14.82 -6.09
N ASN A 272 16.21 -15.57 -6.75
CA ASN A 272 16.62 -16.78 -7.45
C ASN A 272 17.24 -16.40 -8.80
N PHE A 273 18.42 -16.94 -9.08
CA PHE A 273 19.18 -16.73 -10.33
C PHE A 273 19.07 -17.92 -11.28
N GLU A 274 18.48 -19.04 -10.83
CA GLU A 274 18.31 -20.22 -11.67
C GLU A 274 17.22 -19.97 -12.72
N THR A 275 17.64 -19.98 -13.99
CA THR A 275 16.80 -20.16 -15.18
C THR A 275 17.46 -21.19 -16.08
#